data_AF-A0A2V5RUM4-F1
#
_entry.id   AF-A0A2V5RUM4-F1
#
_cell.length_a   1.000
_cell.length_b   1.000
_cell.length_c   1.000
_cell.angle_alpha   90.00
_cell.angle_beta   90.00
_cell.angle_gamma   90.00
#
_symmetry.space_group_name_H-M   'P 1'
#
loop_
_entity.id
_entity.type
_entity.pdbx_description
1 polymer ?
#
loop_
_entity_poly.entity_id
_entity_poly.type
_entity_poly.pdbx_seq_one_letter_code
_entity_poly.pdbx_strand_id
1 'polypeptide(L)'
;MPDGLAFMSHWSPANELGPPEKKGVVRVKLCEGKWLLEPEGITGTRATYSIYTDTGGFIPSFLANHVSLTGIKRLFAAIRKQVKDPRYAVSTR
;
A
#
# COMPACT_ATOMS: atom_id res chain seq x y z
N MET A 1 12.43 -19.70 -1.42
CA MET A 1 11.11 -20.34 -1.62
C MET A 1 11.02 -20.74 -3.09
N PRO A 2 10.72 -22.01 -3.41
CA PRO A 2 11.33 -22.65 -4.59
C PRO A 2 10.65 -22.42 -5.96
N ASP A 3 9.86 -21.36 -6.15
CA ASP A 3 9.03 -21.22 -7.37
C ASP A 3 8.94 -19.78 -7.90
N GLY A 4 9.43 -18.77 -7.16
CA GLY A 4 9.39 -17.36 -7.61
C GLY A 4 7.99 -16.77 -7.86
N LEU A 5 6.93 -17.52 -7.53
CA LEU A 5 5.53 -17.17 -7.84
C LEU A 5 4.95 -16.06 -6.96
N ALA A 6 5.58 -15.77 -5.81
CA ALA A 6 5.13 -14.74 -4.89
C ALA A 6 6.04 -13.51 -4.93
N PHE A 7 5.43 -12.33 -5.08
CA PHE A 7 6.11 -11.05 -4.95
C PHE A 7 5.89 -10.46 -3.56
N MET A 8 6.95 -9.97 -2.94
CA MET A 8 6.88 -9.30 -1.65
C MET A 8 7.64 -7.98 -1.71
N SER A 9 7.02 -6.91 -1.21
CA SER A 9 7.69 -5.63 -1.00
C SER A 9 7.44 -5.13 0.41
N HIS A 10 8.44 -4.47 0.99
CA HIS A 10 8.36 -3.77 2.26
C HIS A 10 8.85 -2.35 2.00
N TRP A 11 8.26 -1.38 2.69
CA TRP A 11 8.71 0.01 2.64
C TRP A 11 8.50 0.69 3.99
N SER A 12 9.30 1.71 4.22
CA SER A 12 9.25 2.61 5.38
C SER A 12 9.54 4.04 4.94
N PRO A 13 9.26 5.07 5.77
CA PRO A 13 9.47 6.45 5.40
C PRO A 13 10.96 6.78 5.42
N ALA A 14 11.50 7.26 4.29
CA ALA A 14 12.85 7.81 4.22
C ALA A 14 12.86 9.31 4.56
N ASN A 15 12.36 9.67 5.75
CA ASN A 15 12.14 11.07 6.14
C ASN A 15 13.41 11.92 6.08
N GLU A 16 14.56 11.33 6.38
CA GLU A 16 15.88 11.99 6.33
C GLU A 16 16.32 12.38 4.91
N LEU A 17 15.79 11.68 3.90
CA LEU A 17 16.04 11.97 2.48
C LEU A 17 14.94 12.88 1.89
N GLY A 18 13.93 13.21 2.68
CA GLY A 18 12.80 14.01 2.26
C GLY A 18 13.02 15.52 2.42
N PRO A 19 12.11 16.34 1.89
CA PRO A 19 12.11 17.77 2.16
C PRO A 19 11.93 18.05 3.67
N PRO A 20 12.32 19.23 4.18
CA PRO A 20 12.15 19.59 5.59
C PRO A 20 10.68 19.69 6.01
N GLU A 21 10.42 19.69 7.32
CA GLU A 21 9.06 19.88 7.86
C GLU A 21 8.49 21.25 7.48
N LYS A 22 7.19 21.28 7.22
CA LYS A 22 6.47 22.50 6.82
C LYS A 22 5.43 22.85 7.87
N LYS A 23 5.42 24.10 8.32
CA LYS A 23 4.38 24.61 9.24
C LYS A 23 2.98 24.38 8.64
N GLY A 24 2.08 23.82 9.46
CA GLY A 24 0.70 23.50 9.05
C GLY A 24 0.55 22.15 8.33
N VAL A 25 1.62 21.38 8.15
CA VAL A 25 1.58 20.02 7.61
C VAL A 25 2.12 19.05 8.64
N VAL A 26 1.35 18.00 8.95
CA VAL A 26 1.80 16.95 9.87
C VAL A 26 2.74 16.01 9.12
N ARG A 27 3.96 15.85 9.62
CA ARG A 27 4.88 14.83 9.12
C ARG A 27 4.61 13.50 9.79
N VAL A 28 4.27 12.50 8.99
CA VAL A 28 4.17 11.12 9.46
C VAL A 28 5.58 10.56 9.70
N LYS A 29 5.87 10.23 10.96
CA LYS A 29 7.18 9.72 11.38
C LYS A 29 7.28 8.21 11.27
N LEU A 30 6.19 7.51 11.56
CA LEU A 30 6.09 6.05 11.51
C LEU A 30 4.99 5.65 10.54
N CYS A 31 5.38 5.06 9.42
CA CYS A 31 4.46 4.54 8.42
C CYS A 31 5.16 3.46 7.61
N GLU A 32 4.95 2.22 8.01
CA GLU A 32 5.55 1.06 7.36
C GLU A 32 4.46 0.30 6.62
N GLY A 33 4.80 -0.20 5.44
CA GLY A 33 3.87 -0.99 4.65
C GLY A 33 4.53 -2.18 4.00
N LYS A 34 3.70 -3.18 3.71
CA LYS A 34 4.11 -4.42 3.07
C LYS A 34 3.06 -4.88 2.08
N TRP A 35 3.51 -5.30 0.90
CA TRP A 35 2.72 -6.08 -0.05
C TRP A 35 3.21 -7.53 -0.07
N LEU A 36 2.26 -8.45 -0.13
CA LEU A 36 2.48 -9.83 -0.50
C LEU A 36 1.47 -10.17 -1.60
N LEU A 37 1.97 -10.56 -2.77
CA LEU A 37 1.19 -10.95 -3.92
C LEU A 37 1.49 -12.42 -4.23
N GLU A 38 0.46 -13.25 -4.16
CA GLU A 38 0.57 -14.69 -4.35
C GLU A 38 -0.38 -15.13 -5.47
N PRO A 39 -0.05 -16.17 -6.25
CA PRO A 39 -0.99 -16.68 -7.24
C PRO A 39 -2.28 -17.16 -6.56
N GLU A 40 -3.41 -16.87 -7.20
CA GLU A 40 -4.73 -17.41 -6.84
C GLU A 40 -5.31 -18.10 -8.07
N GLY A 41 -4.97 -19.39 -8.24
CA GLY A 41 -5.27 -20.12 -9.46
C GLY A 41 -4.42 -19.67 -10.65
N ILE A 42 -4.94 -19.86 -11.87
CA ILE A 42 -4.19 -19.62 -13.12
C ILE A 42 -4.14 -18.14 -13.50
N THR A 43 -5.18 -17.39 -13.19
CA THR A 43 -5.37 -15.99 -13.65
C THR A 43 -5.54 -14.99 -12.53
N GLY A 44 -5.63 -15.46 -11.28
CA GLY A 44 -5.83 -14.62 -10.11
C GLY A 44 -4.54 -14.35 -9.35
N THR A 45 -4.56 -13.28 -8.57
CA THR A 45 -3.51 -12.95 -7.61
C THR A 45 -4.17 -12.55 -6.30
N ARG A 46 -3.84 -13.27 -5.23
CA ARG A 46 -4.18 -12.87 -3.86
C ARG A 46 -3.22 -11.77 -3.44
N ALA A 47 -3.75 -10.57 -3.26
CA ALA A 47 -2.99 -9.41 -2.82
C ALA A 47 -3.29 -9.11 -1.35
N THR A 48 -2.28 -9.23 -0.50
CA THR A 48 -2.32 -8.88 0.93
C THR A 48 -1.55 -7.60 1.15
N TYR A 49 -2.20 -6.59 1.73
CA TYR A 49 -1.59 -5.33 2.10
C TYR A 49 -1.64 -5.15 3.61
N SER A 50 -0.48 -4.86 4.21
CA SER A 50 -0.35 -4.53 5.63
C SER A 50 0.25 -3.15 5.75
N ILE A 51 -0.32 -2.32 6.63
CA ILE A 51 0.19 -0.98 6.92
C ILE A 51 0.14 -0.75 8.42
N TYR A 52 1.23 -0.21 8.96
CA TYR A 52 1.34 0.21 10.34
C TYR A 52 1.81 1.66 10.35
N THR A 53 0.93 2.56 10.81
CA THR A 53 1.25 3.98 10.83
C THR A 53 0.82 4.60 12.15
N ASP A 54 1.70 5.42 12.71
CA ASP A 54 1.33 6.40 13.71
C ASP A 54 1.21 7.75 13.00
N THR A 55 -0.01 8.25 12.93
CA THR A 55 -0.31 9.50 12.22
C THR A 55 0.32 10.72 12.90
N GLY A 56 0.74 10.62 14.16
CA GLY A 56 1.38 11.71 14.90
C GLY A 56 0.47 12.92 15.14
N GLY A 57 0.37 13.38 16.39
CA GLY A 57 -0.49 14.52 16.74
C GLY A 57 -1.98 14.18 16.87
N PHE A 58 -2.77 15.19 17.24
CA PHE A 58 -4.16 15.20 17.75
C PHE A 58 -5.27 14.46 16.97
N ILE A 59 -4.96 13.57 16.02
CA ILE A 59 -5.96 12.72 15.38
C ILE A 59 -6.38 11.63 16.37
N PRO A 60 -7.65 11.62 16.82
CA PRO A 60 -8.12 10.57 17.71
C PRO A 60 -7.98 9.20 17.04
N SER A 61 -7.56 8.20 17.82
CA SER A 61 -7.37 6.81 17.34
C SER A 61 -8.60 6.23 16.62
N PHE A 62 -9.82 6.69 16.96
CA PHE A 62 -11.05 6.29 16.29
C PHE A 62 -11.17 6.78 14.83
N LEU A 63 -10.62 7.96 14.52
CA LEU A 63 -10.63 8.54 13.17
C LEU A 63 -9.60 7.82 12.27
N ALA A 64 -8.44 7.48 12.84
CA ALA A 64 -7.41 6.68 12.17
C ALA A 64 -7.94 5.29 11.74
N ASN A 65 -8.72 4.63 12.58
CA ASN A 65 -9.26 3.30 12.28
C ASN A 65 -10.33 3.30 11.17
N HIS A 66 -11.25 4.27 11.17
CA HIS A 66 -12.31 4.35 10.15
C HIS A 66 -11.76 4.80 8.77
N VAL A 67 -10.80 5.72 8.78
CA VAL A 67 -10.07 6.15 7.55
C VAL A 67 -9.22 5.02 7.01
N SER A 68 -8.59 4.22 7.87
CA SER A 68 -7.79 3.06 7.43
C SER A 68 -8.65 2.01 6.73
N LEU A 69 -9.83 1.68 7.27
CA LEU A 69 -10.72 0.68 6.64
C LEU A 69 -11.32 1.17 5.31
N THR A 70 -11.78 2.43 5.26
CA THR A 70 -12.32 2.99 4.01
C THR A 70 -11.20 3.23 2.99
N GLY A 71 -10.03 3.68 3.44
CA GLY A 71 -8.84 3.91 2.62
C GLY A 71 -8.32 2.63 1.97
N ILE A 72 -8.18 1.55 2.72
CA ILE A 72 -7.74 0.24 2.19
C ILE A 72 -8.75 -0.30 1.17
N LYS A 73 -10.06 -0.20 1.43
CA LYS A 73 -11.09 -0.60 0.46
C LYS A 73 -10.98 0.18 -0.85
N ARG A 74 -10.80 1.50 -0.77
CA ARG A 74 -10.63 2.37 -1.95
C ARG A 74 -9.31 2.09 -2.68
N LEU A 75 -8.23 1.79 -1.96
CA LEU A 75 -6.94 1.38 -2.53
C LEU A 75 -7.11 0.11 -3.38
N PHE A 76 -7.72 -0.94 -2.84
CA PHE A 76 -7.96 -2.17 -3.62
C PHE A 76 -8.91 -1.92 -4.80
N ALA A 77 -9.93 -1.07 -4.66
CA ALA A 77 -10.77 -0.68 -5.78
C ALA A 77 -9.98 0.05 -6.89
N ALA A 78 -9.08 0.96 -6.52
CA ALA A 78 -8.21 1.67 -7.45
C ALA A 78 -7.22 0.72 -8.15
N ILE A 79 -6.60 -0.22 -7.41
CA ILE A 79 -5.71 -1.23 -7.99
C ILE A 79 -6.46 -2.09 -8.99
N ARG A 80 -7.65 -2.61 -8.64
CA ARG A 80 -8.50 -3.40 -9.56
C ARG A 80 -8.89 -2.62 -10.82
N LYS A 81 -9.02 -1.30 -10.73
CA LYS A 81 -9.25 -0.43 -11.89
C LYS A 81 -7.96 -0.28 -12.72
N GLN A 82 -6.83 -0.02 -12.07
CA GLN A 82 -5.53 0.23 -12.71
C GLN A 82 -5.03 -0.97 -13.50
N VAL A 83 -5.17 -2.19 -12.97
CA VAL A 83 -4.72 -3.42 -13.64
C VAL A 83 -5.48 -3.72 -14.94
N LYS A 84 -6.61 -3.05 -15.19
CA LYS A 84 -7.37 -3.16 -16.44
C LYS A 84 -6.89 -2.19 -17.52
N ASP A 85 -5.96 -1.30 -17.22
CA ASP A 85 -5.36 -0.42 -18.22
C ASP A 85 -4.67 -1.28 -19.30
N PRO A 86 -4.98 -1.08 -20.59
CA PRO A 86 -4.40 -1.86 -21.69
C PRO A 86 -2.87 -1.90 -21.70
N ARG A 87 -2.18 -0.91 -21.11
CA ARG A 87 -0.71 -0.92 -21.01
C ARG A 87 -0.14 -2.06 -20.17
N TYR A 88 -0.96 -2.67 -19.31
CA TYR A 88 -0.61 -3.85 -18.52
C TYR A 88 -1.23 -5.14 -19.08
N ALA A 89 -2.00 -5.05 -20.18
CA ALA A 89 -2.37 -6.24 -20.92
C ALA A 89 -1.07 -6.90 -21.38
N VAL A 90 -0.85 -8.13 -20.94
CA VAL A 90 0.32 -8.91 -21.32
C VAL A 90 0.33 -8.95 -22.85
N SER A 91 1.37 -8.41 -23.48
CA SER A 91 1.64 -8.70 -24.88
C SER A 91 1.83 -10.20 -24.94
N THR A 92 0.83 -10.92 -25.46
CA THR A 92 0.95 -12.34 -25.75
C THR A 92 2.20 -12.50 -26.60
N ARG A 93 3.21 -13.19 -26.07
CA ARG A 93 4.38 -13.62 -26.80
C ARG A 93 4.36 -15.14 -26.86
#